data_AF-A0A3A5HD03-F1
#
_entry.id   AF-A0A3A5HD03-F1
#
_cell.length_a   1.000
_cell.length_b   1.000
_cell.length_c   1.000
_cell.angle_alpha   90.00
_cell.angle_beta   90.00
_cell.angle_gamma   90.00
#
_symmetry.space_group_name_H-M   'P 1'
#
loop_
_entity.id
_entity.type
_entity.pdbx_description
1 polymer ?
#
loop_
_entity_poly.entity_id
_entity_poly.type
_entity_poly.pdbx_seq_one_letter_code
_entity_poly.pdbx_strand_id
1 'polypeptide(L)'
;MTRADHPVTPARARAWVQHLRQGGSTPWLDFPDDAAAPGSSVELPGVAQLELARRLNQGAGHRTGRAHGDLIDRVLVAGSPGRGQQVRSLLDARPVDPSAVSDSELVRVAVGVLADIVTEHDPGAVHEPTAKRRGIVVLGPPLAVAATLATNALPARPPARPGKVVVLADELDRGLADVWAGRVRDGSTQTWSGFVAAMRGRDRLPPRTNAAAIAERWAARVGPDRVHLVFGPGLVHGIRRKPFAAAYPVPVASAHDLVREVNAVLRILRDEQTHRRLIDQVLWPMVAATSGPPPRLDAAGHAWLHARGERMRDAIRSGGYALHGDPGHVVPVNPAERDPERDAAGRSTVLDVAVSTLLGTREENL
;
A
#
# COMPACT_ATOMS: atom_id res chain seq x y z
N MET A 1 -35.67 -19.53 21.17
CA MET A 1 -34.44 -20.34 21.18
C MET A 1 -33.47 -19.71 20.20
N THR A 2 -32.51 -18.95 20.70
CA THR A 2 -31.40 -18.41 19.90
C THR A 2 -30.51 -19.58 19.47
N ARG A 3 -30.07 -19.60 18.21
CA ARG A 3 -29.29 -20.66 17.53
C ARG A 3 -27.88 -20.93 18.14
N ALA A 4 -27.66 -20.52 19.39
CA ALA A 4 -26.37 -20.45 20.08
C ALA A 4 -26.02 -21.68 20.94
N ASP A 5 -26.94 -22.64 21.10
CA ASP A 5 -26.78 -23.78 22.04
C ASP A 5 -26.48 -25.13 21.38
N HIS A 6 -26.14 -25.18 20.09
CA HIS A 6 -25.71 -26.44 19.48
C HIS A 6 -24.23 -26.71 19.76
N PRO A 7 -23.89 -27.88 20.37
CA PRO A 7 -22.51 -28.18 20.70
C PRO A 7 -21.67 -28.28 19.42
N VAL A 8 -20.61 -27.49 19.35
CA VAL A 8 -19.63 -27.60 18.26
C VAL A 8 -18.93 -28.95 18.39
N THR A 9 -19.23 -29.88 17.48
CA THR A 9 -18.57 -31.18 17.46
C THR A 9 -17.29 -31.12 16.60
N PRO A 10 -16.21 -31.82 16.99
CA PRO A 10 -15.01 -31.92 16.16
C PRO A 10 -15.28 -32.47 14.76
N ALA A 11 -16.27 -33.37 14.62
CA ALA A 11 -16.65 -33.95 13.34
C ALA A 11 -17.28 -32.91 12.38
N ARG A 12 -18.15 -32.03 12.90
CA ARG A 12 -18.74 -30.93 12.12
C ARG A 12 -17.71 -29.88 11.73
N ALA A 13 -16.84 -29.50 12.66
CA ALA A 13 -15.76 -28.55 12.37
C ALA A 13 -14.84 -29.08 11.24
N ARG A 14 -14.48 -30.37 11.27
CA ARG A 14 -13.71 -31.02 10.19
C ARG A 14 -14.48 -31.07 8.86
N ALA A 15 -15.77 -31.38 8.90
CA ALA A 15 -16.61 -31.36 7.70
C ALA A 15 -16.64 -29.97 7.07
N TRP A 16 -16.69 -28.90 7.88
CA TRP A 16 -16.62 -27.54 7.37
C TRP A 16 -15.26 -27.18 6.78
N VAL A 17 -14.15 -27.60 7.41
CA VAL A 17 -12.80 -27.44 6.82
C VAL A 17 -12.72 -28.12 5.45
N GLN A 18 -13.26 -29.33 5.32
CA GLN A 18 -13.31 -30.05 4.05
C GLN A 18 -14.18 -29.33 3.02
N HIS A 19 -15.33 -28.79 3.42
CA HIS A 19 -16.20 -27.97 2.58
C HIS A 19 -15.46 -26.75 2.04
N LEU A 20 -14.72 -26.03 2.89
CA LEU A 20 -13.90 -24.88 2.48
C LEU A 20 -12.80 -25.29 1.49
N ARG A 21 -12.11 -26.41 1.71
CA ARG A 21 -11.11 -26.95 0.77
C ARG A 21 -11.70 -27.29 -0.60
N GLN A 22 -12.97 -27.69 -0.64
CA GLN A 22 -13.70 -28.00 -1.87
C GLN A 22 -14.26 -26.75 -2.57
N GLY A 23 -13.97 -25.55 -2.07
CA GLY A 23 -14.45 -24.28 -2.64
C GLY A 23 -15.77 -23.79 -2.04
N GLY A 24 -16.28 -24.45 -1.00
CA GLY A 24 -17.51 -24.04 -0.30
C GLY A 24 -17.33 -22.71 0.44
N SER A 25 -18.38 -21.88 0.46
CA SER A 25 -18.34 -20.54 1.10
C SER A 25 -19.44 -20.34 2.16
N THR A 26 -20.14 -21.43 2.54
CA THR A 26 -21.24 -21.41 3.51
C THR A 26 -20.76 -20.90 4.87
N PRO A 27 -21.42 -19.88 5.46
CA PRO A 27 -21.17 -19.43 6.82
C PRO A 27 -21.30 -20.57 7.84
N TRP A 28 -20.50 -20.54 8.91
CA TRP A 28 -20.49 -21.59 9.93
C TRP A 28 -21.87 -21.84 10.55
N LEU A 29 -22.59 -20.77 10.91
CA LEU A 29 -23.92 -20.87 11.52
C LEU A 29 -24.98 -21.48 10.59
N ASP A 30 -24.75 -21.46 9.28
CA ASP A 30 -25.63 -22.04 8.27
C ASP A 30 -25.12 -23.39 7.75
N PHE A 31 -23.95 -23.85 8.21
CA PHE A 31 -23.41 -25.14 7.84
C PHE A 31 -24.15 -26.28 8.58
N PRO A 32 -24.54 -27.38 7.91
CA PRO A 32 -25.39 -28.41 8.51
C PRO A 32 -24.84 -28.97 9.83
N ASP A 33 -25.73 -29.13 10.82
CA ASP A 33 -25.37 -29.62 12.16
C ASP A 33 -25.01 -31.12 12.16
N ASP A 34 -25.55 -31.88 11.21
CA ASP A 34 -25.36 -33.33 11.03
C ASP A 34 -24.19 -33.69 10.10
N ALA A 35 -23.53 -32.69 9.50
CA ALA A 35 -22.35 -32.92 8.68
C ALA A 35 -21.20 -33.51 9.52
N ALA A 36 -20.65 -34.63 9.08
CA ALA A 36 -19.58 -35.33 9.77
C ALA A 36 -18.50 -35.78 8.78
N ALA A 37 -17.24 -35.42 9.06
CA ALA A 37 -16.09 -35.92 8.32
C ALA A 37 -15.34 -37.00 9.15
N PRO A 38 -14.96 -38.13 8.53
CA PRO A 38 -14.18 -39.17 9.20
C PRO A 38 -12.74 -38.69 9.50
N GLY A 39 -12.15 -39.19 10.60
CA GLY A 39 -10.75 -38.94 10.98
C GLY A 39 -10.59 -38.30 12.36
N SER A 40 -9.44 -38.56 13.01
CA SER A 40 -9.26 -38.34 14.47
C SER A 40 -8.04 -37.53 14.90
N SER A 41 -7.28 -36.87 14.02
CA SER A 41 -5.98 -36.29 14.44
C SER A 41 -5.52 -34.99 13.78
N VAL A 42 -6.31 -34.37 12.89
CA VAL A 42 -5.91 -33.07 12.30
C VAL A 42 -6.29 -31.95 13.26
N GLU A 43 -5.27 -31.19 13.71
CA GLU A 43 -5.45 -29.95 14.45
C GLU A 43 -6.31 -28.98 13.62
N LEU A 44 -7.34 -28.40 14.24
CA LEU A 44 -8.25 -27.52 13.53
C LEU A 44 -7.61 -26.15 13.29
N PRO A 45 -7.72 -25.58 12.09
CA PRO A 45 -7.32 -24.21 11.84
C PRO A 45 -8.08 -23.24 12.76
N GLY A 46 -7.45 -22.11 13.06
CA GLY A 46 -8.05 -21.03 13.82
C GLY A 46 -9.23 -20.38 13.08
N VAL A 47 -10.14 -19.78 13.84
CA VAL A 47 -11.38 -19.17 13.31
C VAL A 47 -11.12 -18.10 12.24
N ALA A 48 -10.03 -17.34 12.36
CA ALA A 48 -9.63 -16.33 11.38
C ALA A 48 -9.16 -16.95 10.04
N GLN A 49 -8.48 -18.09 10.08
CA GLN A 49 -8.06 -18.81 8.87
C GLN A 49 -9.27 -19.38 8.13
N LEU A 50 -10.23 -19.94 8.88
CA LEU A 50 -11.46 -20.49 8.33
C LEU A 50 -12.31 -19.41 7.66
N GLU A 51 -12.50 -18.27 8.32
CA GLU A 51 -13.26 -17.15 7.74
C GLU A 51 -12.53 -16.53 6.54
N LEU A 52 -11.20 -16.39 6.56
CA LEU A 52 -10.45 -15.91 5.41
C LEU A 52 -10.58 -16.87 4.20
N ALA A 53 -10.46 -18.18 4.42
CA ALA A 53 -10.68 -19.19 3.39
C ALA A 53 -12.09 -19.11 2.80
N ARG A 54 -13.11 -18.93 3.65
CA ARG A 54 -14.50 -18.73 3.22
C ARG A 54 -14.66 -17.49 2.33
N ARG A 55 -14.06 -16.35 2.71
CA ARG A 55 -14.09 -15.11 1.91
C ARG A 55 -13.35 -15.24 0.58
N LEU A 56 -12.24 -16.00 0.55
CA LEU A 56 -11.52 -16.30 -0.69
C LEU A 56 -12.35 -17.18 -1.64
N ASN A 57 -13.03 -18.20 -1.12
CA ASN A 57 -13.97 -19.02 -1.89
C ASN A 57 -15.10 -18.15 -2.46
N GLN A 58 -15.69 -17.28 -1.63
CA GLN A 58 -16.72 -16.34 -2.05
C GLN A 58 -16.24 -15.39 -3.16
N GLY A 59 -15.05 -14.80 -3.01
CA GLY A 59 -14.49 -13.86 -3.98
C GLY A 59 -14.06 -14.49 -5.31
N ALA A 60 -13.70 -15.78 -5.31
CA ALA A 60 -13.36 -16.48 -6.55
C ALA A 60 -14.58 -16.82 -7.42
N GLY A 61 -15.77 -16.95 -6.81
CA GLY A 61 -16.98 -17.40 -7.50
C GLY A 61 -16.78 -18.79 -8.11
N HIS A 62 -17.01 -18.94 -9.41
CA HIS A 62 -16.85 -20.21 -10.13
C HIS A 62 -15.38 -20.56 -10.49
N ARG A 63 -14.40 -19.71 -10.14
CA ARG A 63 -12.98 -19.92 -10.45
C ARG A 63 -12.29 -20.78 -9.38
N THR A 64 -12.68 -22.04 -9.28
CA THR A 64 -12.14 -23.03 -8.31
C THR A 64 -11.30 -24.08 -9.03
N GLY A 65 -10.03 -23.76 -9.31
CA GLY A 65 -9.04 -24.68 -9.89
C GLY A 65 -7.98 -25.16 -8.89
N ARG A 66 -6.96 -25.90 -9.36
CA ARG A 66 -5.87 -26.41 -8.49
C ARG A 66 -5.15 -25.30 -7.72
N ALA A 67 -4.74 -24.23 -8.40
CA ALA A 67 -4.11 -23.07 -7.77
C ALA A 67 -5.01 -22.38 -6.71
N HIS A 68 -6.34 -22.49 -6.87
CA HIS A 68 -7.28 -22.04 -5.83
C HIS A 68 -7.16 -22.92 -4.60
N GLY A 69 -7.26 -24.25 -4.77
CA GLY A 69 -7.15 -25.22 -3.67
C GLY A 69 -5.84 -25.07 -2.90
N ASP A 70 -4.72 -24.94 -3.62
CA ASP A 70 -3.39 -24.74 -3.01
C ASP A 70 -3.33 -23.47 -2.15
N LEU A 71 -3.97 -22.37 -2.59
CA LEU A 71 -4.08 -21.14 -1.78
C LEU A 71 -4.93 -21.36 -0.51
N ILE A 72 -6.07 -22.06 -0.63
CA ILE A 72 -6.92 -22.36 0.53
C ILE A 72 -6.15 -23.21 1.54
N ASP A 73 -5.43 -24.23 1.08
CA ASP A 73 -4.61 -25.05 1.96
C ASP A 73 -3.51 -24.22 2.65
N ARG A 74 -2.82 -23.33 1.92
CA ARG A 74 -1.86 -22.38 2.52
C ARG A 74 -2.49 -21.54 3.62
N VAL A 75 -3.68 -20.98 3.40
CA VAL A 75 -4.40 -20.19 4.41
C VAL A 75 -4.75 -21.02 5.65
N LEU A 76 -5.24 -22.25 5.44
CA LEU A 76 -5.66 -23.15 6.52
C LEU A 76 -4.49 -23.65 7.37
N VAL A 77 -3.26 -23.68 6.83
CA VAL A 77 -2.05 -24.04 7.59
C VAL A 77 -1.22 -22.83 8.05
N ALA A 78 -1.57 -21.62 7.61
CA ALA A 78 -0.81 -20.40 7.92
C ALA A 78 -0.72 -20.12 9.42
N GLY A 79 0.49 -20.00 9.95
CA GLY A 79 0.68 -19.46 11.29
C GLY A 79 0.23 -18.00 11.34
N SER A 80 -0.53 -17.61 12.37
CA SER A 80 -0.89 -16.20 12.57
C SER A 80 0.36 -15.40 12.97
N PRO A 81 0.80 -14.39 12.19
CA PRO A 81 1.94 -13.56 12.57
C PRO A 81 1.57 -12.70 13.79
N GLY A 82 2.26 -12.88 14.90
CA GLY A 82 2.07 -12.08 16.11
C GLY A 82 2.55 -12.78 17.38
N ARG A 83 3.47 -12.16 18.14
CA ARG A 83 3.91 -12.70 19.42
C ARG A 83 2.79 -12.61 20.46
N GLY A 84 2.45 -13.74 21.08
CA GLY A 84 1.64 -13.79 22.30
C GLY A 84 0.12 -13.75 22.13
N GLN A 85 -0.40 -13.84 20.90
CA GLN A 85 -1.85 -13.95 20.67
C GLN A 85 -2.26 -15.40 20.46
N GLN A 86 -3.25 -15.84 21.23
CA GLN A 86 -3.80 -17.18 21.11
C GLN A 86 -4.62 -17.28 19.82
N VAL A 87 -4.30 -18.27 19.00
CA VAL A 87 -5.12 -18.66 17.85
C VAL A 87 -6.40 -19.25 18.41
N ARG A 88 -7.52 -18.53 18.25
CA ARG A 88 -8.83 -18.98 18.72
C ARG A 88 -9.33 -20.14 17.87
N SER A 89 -9.81 -21.19 18.52
CA SER A 89 -10.35 -22.39 17.88
C SER A 89 -11.87 -22.41 17.92
N LEU A 90 -12.49 -23.06 16.93
CA LEU A 90 -13.91 -23.41 16.97
C LEU A 90 -14.27 -24.29 18.19
N LEU A 91 -13.29 -25.04 18.71
CA LEU A 91 -13.47 -25.94 19.85
C LEU A 91 -13.12 -25.29 21.20
N ASP A 92 -12.83 -24.00 21.24
CA ASP A 92 -12.57 -23.30 22.50
C ASP A 92 -13.80 -23.34 23.42
N ALA A 93 -13.57 -23.28 24.74
CA ALA A 93 -14.65 -23.29 25.75
C ALA A 93 -15.70 -22.17 25.53
N ARG A 94 -15.35 -21.13 24.79
CA ARG A 94 -16.27 -20.11 24.26
C ARG A 94 -16.11 -20.05 22.75
N PRO A 95 -16.87 -20.86 21.99
CA PRO A 95 -16.80 -20.86 20.54
C PRO A 95 -17.13 -19.48 20.00
N VAL A 96 -16.30 -18.99 19.08
CA VAL A 96 -16.53 -17.72 18.37
C VAL A 96 -17.04 -18.07 16.99
N ASP A 97 -18.14 -17.45 16.56
CA ASP A 97 -18.57 -17.52 15.17
C ASP A 97 -17.46 -16.92 14.28
N PRO A 98 -16.89 -17.69 13.34
CA PRO A 98 -15.90 -17.19 12.39
C PRO A 98 -16.35 -15.93 11.65
N SER A 99 -17.64 -15.77 11.38
CA SER A 99 -18.17 -14.57 10.71
C SER A 99 -18.05 -13.28 11.54
N ALA A 100 -17.93 -13.43 12.87
CA ALA A 100 -17.76 -12.33 13.83
C ALA A 100 -16.29 -11.97 14.09
N VAL A 101 -15.34 -12.64 13.43
CA VAL A 101 -13.91 -12.30 13.49
C VAL A 101 -13.70 -10.92 12.86
N SER A 102 -12.90 -10.07 13.51
CA SER A 102 -12.66 -8.72 13.00
C SER A 102 -11.76 -8.73 11.79
N ASP A 103 -11.95 -7.77 10.89
CA ASP A 103 -11.14 -7.66 9.67
C ASP A 103 -9.64 -7.54 9.97
N SER A 104 -9.25 -6.93 11.11
CA SER A 104 -7.85 -6.84 11.53
C SER A 104 -7.23 -8.22 11.80
N GLU A 105 -8.00 -9.19 12.31
CA GLU A 105 -7.49 -10.54 12.49
C GLU A 105 -7.32 -11.26 11.15
N LEU A 106 -8.28 -11.09 10.23
CA LEU A 106 -8.22 -11.66 8.89
C LEU A 106 -7.04 -11.08 8.09
N VAL A 107 -6.81 -9.76 8.18
CA VAL A 107 -5.66 -9.09 7.55
C VAL A 107 -4.35 -9.69 8.05
N ARG A 108 -4.21 -10.00 9.35
CA ARG A 108 -2.97 -10.61 9.85
C ARG A 108 -2.69 -11.99 9.26
N VAL A 109 -3.71 -12.84 9.15
CA VAL A 109 -3.56 -14.14 8.48
C VAL A 109 -3.19 -13.92 7.02
N ALA A 110 -3.89 -13.03 6.31
CA ALA A 110 -3.60 -12.73 4.91
C ALA A 110 -2.18 -12.18 4.70
N VAL A 111 -1.70 -11.32 5.61
CA VAL A 111 -0.34 -10.77 5.61
C VAL A 111 0.71 -11.86 5.80
N GLY A 112 0.48 -12.85 6.67
CA GLY A 112 1.35 -14.02 6.81
C GLY A 112 1.46 -14.81 5.52
N VAL A 113 0.31 -15.15 4.92
CA VAL A 113 0.26 -15.89 3.65
C VAL A 113 0.91 -15.10 2.51
N LEU A 114 0.66 -13.79 2.42
CA LEU A 114 1.31 -12.93 1.42
C LEU A 114 2.81 -12.85 1.62
N ALA A 115 3.28 -12.75 2.87
CA ALA A 115 4.71 -12.75 3.15
C ALA A 115 5.35 -14.07 2.71
N ASP A 116 4.73 -15.21 3.00
CA ASP A 116 5.21 -16.53 2.57
C ASP A 116 5.28 -16.59 1.04
N ILE A 117 4.18 -16.26 0.33
CA ILE A 117 4.13 -16.21 -1.15
C ILE A 117 5.24 -15.30 -1.70
N VAL A 118 5.37 -14.08 -1.19
CA VAL A 118 6.38 -13.13 -1.66
C VAL A 118 7.79 -13.69 -1.44
N THR A 119 8.05 -14.35 -0.31
CA THR A 119 9.38 -14.89 0.00
C THR A 119 9.77 -16.12 -0.82
N GLU A 120 8.82 -16.80 -1.46
CA GLU A 120 9.07 -17.89 -2.41
C GLU A 120 9.67 -17.38 -3.74
N HIS A 121 9.51 -16.09 -4.05
CA HIS A 121 10.02 -15.49 -5.28
C HIS A 121 11.49 -15.06 -5.12
N ASP A 122 12.30 -15.31 -6.15
CA ASP A 122 13.63 -14.69 -6.27
C ASP A 122 13.51 -13.35 -7.01
N PRO A 123 13.74 -12.20 -6.33
CA PRO A 123 13.72 -10.89 -6.99
C PRO A 123 14.83 -10.71 -8.05
N GLY A 124 15.80 -11.62 -8.12
CA GLY A 124 16.89 -11.57 -9.07
C GLY A 124 17.95 -10.52 -8.75
N ALA A 125 18.96 -10.43 -9.61
CA ALA A 125 20.12 -9.57 -9.42
C ALA A 125 19.84 -8.11 -9.81
N VAL A 126 20.41 -7.19 -9.04
CA VAL A 126 20.36 -5.75 -9.35
C VAL A 126 21.32 -5.46 -10.49
N HIS A 127 20.81 -4.92 -11.59
CA HIS A 127 21.64 -4.26 -12.60
C HIS A 127 21.74 -2.78 -12.24
N GLU A 128 22.93 -2.31 -11.87
CA GLU A 128 23.17 -0.89 -11.63
C GLU A 128 23.46 -0.16 -12.96
N PRO A 129 22.56 0.69 -13.46
CA PRO A 129 22.88 1.51 -14.62
C PRO A 129 23.97 2.55 -14.27
N THR A 130 24.88 2.79 -15.21
CA THR A 130 25.92 3.79 -15.06
C THR A 130 25.37 5.21 -15.13
N ALA A 131 25.88 6.10 -14.28
CA ALA A 131 25.45 7.50 -14.25
C ALA A 131 25.99 8.27 -15.47
N LYS A 132 25.12 8.98 -16.19
CA LYS A 132 25.53 9.90 -17.25
C LYS A 132 26.22 11.15 -16.66
N ARG A 133 27.20 11.71 -17.39
CA ARG A 133 28.01 12.86 -16.93
C ARG A 133 27.22 14.16 -16.76
N ARG A 134 26.26 14.47 -17.64
CA ARG A 134 25.38 15.66 -17.56
C ARG A 134 23.94 15.28 -17.90
N GLY A 135 22.95 15.88 -17.23
CA GLY A 135 21.53 15.57 -17.49
C GLY A 135 20.53 16.34 -16.64
N ILE A 136 19.26 15.96 -16.72
CA ILE A 136 18.18 16.50 -15.88
C ILE A 136 18.19 15.75 -14.55
N VAL A 137 18.07 16.47 -13.43
CA VAL A 137 17.75 15.91 -12.11
C VAL A 137 16.28 16.20 -11.83
N VAL A 138 15.53 15.19 -11.39
CA VAL A 138 14.14 15.34 -10.94
C VAL A 138 14.09 15.12 -9.43
N LEU A 139 13.43 16.01 -8.70
CA LEU A 139 13.34 16.03 -7.24
C LEU A 139 11.90 16.25 -6.81
N GLY A 140 11.55 15.81 -5.62
CA GLY A 140 10.21 15.96 -5.06
C GLY A 140 9.76 14.69 -4.34
N PRO A 141 8.43 14.50 -4.22
CA PRO A 141 7.84 13.29 -3.67
C PRO A 141 8.29 12.03 -4.46
N PRO A 142 8.66 10.93 -3.78
CA PRO A 142 9.32 9.79 -4.40
C PRO A 142 8.52 9.09 -5.52
N LEU A 143 7.21 8.91 -5.37
CA LEU A 143 6.40 8.25 -6.40
C LEU A 143 6.23 9.15 -7.62
N ALA A 144 5.97 10.44 -7.42
CA ALA A 144 5.94 11.43 -8.50
C ALA A 144 7.28 11.49 -9.26
N VAL A 145 8.41 11.46 -8.55
CA VAL A 145 9.75 11.41 -9.15
C VAL A 145 9.90 10.13 -9.98
N ALA A 146 9.60 8.96 -9.42
CA ALA A 146 9.74 7.69 -10.12
C ALA A 146 8.87 7.62 -11.39
N ALA A 147 7.60 8.01 -11.28
CA ALA A 147 6.67 8.05 -12.41
C ALA A 147 7.14 9.04 -13.49
N THR A 148 7.55 10.25 -13.10
CA THR A 148 8.04 11.27 -14.03
C THR A 148 9.31 10.82 -14.76
N LEU A 149 10.24 10.15 -14.05
CA LEU A 149 11.44 9.61 -14.68
C LEU A 149 11.08 8.53 -15.71
N ALA A 150 10.17 7.61 -15.37
CA ALA A 150 9.68 6.56 -16.26
C ALA A 150 8.99 7.14 -17.52
N THR A 151 8.03 8.05 -17.35
CA THR A 151 7.30 8.70 -18.47
C THR A 151 8.23 9.44 -19.43
N ASN A 152 9.36 9.97 -18.94
CA ASN A 152 10.31 10.71 -19.77
C ASN A 152 11.52 9.89 -20.24
N ALA A 153 11.55 8.57 -19.95
CA ALA A 153 12.68 7.68 -20.19
C ALA A 153 14.01 8.25 -19.62
N LEU A 154 13.96 8.81 -18.42
CA LEU A 154 15.11 9.35 -17.71
C LEU A 154 15.67 8.30 -16.73
N PRO A 155 17.00 8.26 -16.53
CA PRO A 155 17.61 7.31 -15.60
C PRO A 155 17.20 7.61 -14.15
N ALA A 156 16.95 6.56 -13.36
CA ALA A 156 16.69 6.67 -11.93
C ALA A 156 17.88 7.28 -11.16
N ARG A 157 19.11 6.96 -11.58
CA ARG A 157 20.32 7.51 -10.98
C ARG A 157 20.53 8.96 -11.46
N PRO A 158 20.65 9.94 -10.55
CA PRO A 158 20.85 11.33 -10.94
C PRO A 158 22.22 11.50 -11.66
N PRO A 159 22.31 12.40 -12.64
CA PRO A 159 23.55 12.71 -13.32
C PRO A 159 24.61 13.30 -12.37
N ALA A 160 25.88 13.03 -12.63
CA ALA A 160 26.99 13.56 -11.82
C ALA A 160 27.07 15.10 -11.85
N ARG A 161 26.68 15.72 -12.97
CA ARG A 161 26.60 17.18 -13.14
C ARG A 161 25.19 17.59 -13.60
N PRO A 162 24.38 18.20 -12.72
CA PRO A 162 23.03 18.64 -13.07
C PRO A 162 23.05 19.73 -14.13
N GLY A 163 22.39 19.46 -15.25
CA GLY A 163 22.20 20.38 -16.38
C GLY A 163 20.96 21.26 -16.21
N LYS A 164 19.91 20.68 -15.64
CA LYS A 164 18.66 21.32 -15.20
C LYS A 164 18.16 20.57 -13.98
N VAL A 165 17.49 21.29 -13.08
CA VAL A 165 16.87 20.73 -11.87
C VAL A 165 15.38 20.94 -12.01
N VAL A 166 14.62 19.85 -11.99
CA VAL A 166 13.16 19.86 -12.00
C VAL A 166 12.69 19.48 -10.60
N VAL A 167 11.92 20.35 -9.97
CA VAL A 167 11.33 20.15 -8.64
C VAL A 167 9.83 19.98 -8.83
N LEU A 168 9.36 18.77 -8.57
CA LEU A 168 7.95 18.42 -8.61
C LEU A 168 7.29 18.89 -7.30
N ALA A 169 6.26 19.71 -7.44
CA ALA A 169 5.40 20.14 -6.36
C ALA A 169 3.94 19.81 -6.73
N ASP A 170 3.15 19.47 -5.71
CA ASP A 170 1.71 19.22 -5.79
C ASP A 170 1.08 19.76 -4.49
N GLU A 171 -0.24 19.61 -4.35
CA GLU A 171 -0.92 19.84 -3.08
C GLU A 171 -0.18 19.14 -1.94
N LEU A 172 0.11 19.86 -0.85
CA LEU A 172 1.00 19.34 0.20
C LEU A 172 0.48 18.08 0.88
N ASP A 173 -0.83 17.86 0.94
CA ASP A 173 -1.41 16.63 1.48
C ASP A 173 -1.10 15.42 0.58
N ARG A 174 -1.19 15.58 -0.75
CA ARG A 174 -0.78 14.57 -1.74
C ARG A 174 0.72 14.32 -1.69
N GLY A 175 1.54 15.38 -1.64
CA GLY A 175 2.98 15.24 -1.51
C GLY A 175 3.38 14.52 -0.22
N LEU A 176 2.66 14.78 0.89
CA LEU A 176 2.87 14.10 2.16
C LEU A 176 2.47 12.62 2.09
N ALA A 177 1.33 12.31 1.47
CA ALA A 177 0.89 10.94 1.21
C ALA A 177 1.89 10.16 0.34
N ASP A 178 2.41 10.79 -0.72
CA ASP A 178 3.44 10.22 -1.59
C ASP A 178 4.73 9.92 -0.80
N VAL A 179 5.21 10.85 0.04
CA VAL A 179 6.38 10.57 0.88
C VAL A 179 6.14 9.42 1.86
N TRP A 180 4.97 9.34 2.49
CA TRP A 180 4.64 8.21 3.35
C TRP A 180 4.61 6.89 2.56
N ALA A 181 3.95 6.88 1.42
CA ALA A 181 3.84 5.74 0.54
C ALA A 181 5.22 5.27 0.04
N GLY A 182 6.10 6.20 -0.36
CA GLY A 182 7.48 5.89 -0.70
C GLY A 182 8.27 5.30 0.46
N ARG A 183 8.08 5.81 1.69
CA ARG A 183 8.70 5.21 2.89
C ARG A 183 8.19 3.81 3.17
N VAL A 184 6.89 3.56 2.96
CA VAL A 184 6.31 2.22 3.08
C VAL A 184 6.93 1.30 2.03
N ARG A 185 7.10 1.74 0.78
CA ARG A 185 7.83 0.95 -0.23
C ARG A 185 9.30 0.71 0.13
N ASP A 186 9.94 1.67 0.79
CA ASP A 186 11.28 1.53 1.36
C ASP A 186 11.32 0.69 2.66
N GLY A 187 10.22 0.02 3.05
CA GLY A 187 10.18 -0.91 4.17
C GLY A 187 9.69 -0.33 5.51
N SER A 188 9.13 0.88 5.53
CA SER A 188 8.56 1.46 6.76
C SER A 188 7.30 0.70 7.21
N THR A 189 7.14 0.58 8.52
CA THR A 189 5.95 0.02 9.19
C THR A 189 5.08 1.10 9.84
N GLN A 190 5.45 2.38 9.69
CA GLN A 190 4.74 3.49 10.33
C GLN A 190 3.39 3.76 9.65
N THR A 191 2.31 3.83 10.44
CA THR A 191 0.98 4.18 9.93
C THR A 191 0.94 5.62 9.41
N TRP A 192 0.00 5.90 8.50
CA TRP A 192 -0.21 7.26 7.99
C TRP A 192 -0.46 8.27 9.13
N SER A 193 -1.36 7.93 10.06
CA SER A 193 -1.67 8.79 11.21
C SER A 193 -0.45 9.05 12.10
N GLY A 194 0.35 8.02 12.38
CA GLY A 194 1.58 8.14 13.15
C GLY A 194 2.63 9.00 12.44
N PHE A 195 2.73 8.88 11.11
CA PHE A 195 3.62 9.70 10.29
C PHE A 195 3.23 11.18 10.31
N VAL A 196 1.95 11.49 10.10
CA VAL A 196 1.42 12.86 10.14
C VAL A 196 1.59 13.47 11.54
N ALA A 197 1.22 12.73 12.59
CA ALA A 197 1.38 13.19 13.97
C ALA A 197 2.85 13.51 14.30
N ALA A 198 3.78 12.69 13.82
CA ALA A 198 5.21 12.90 14.00
C ALA A 198 5.74 14.16 13.28
N MET A 199 5.20 14.50 12.09
CA MET A 199 5.57 15.72 11.36
C MET A 199 4.96 16.97 12.00
N ARG A 200 3.67 16.89 12.38
CA ARG A 200 2.93 17.95 13.06
C ARG A 200 3.56 18.30 14.41
N GLY A 201 3.91 17.29 15.21
CA GLY A 201 4.55 17.49 16.51
C GLY A 201 5.94 18.16 16.45
N ARG A 202 6.62 18.07 15.30
CA ARG A 202 7.89 18.78 15.04
C ARG A 202 7.71 20.10 14.29
N ASP A 203 6.48 20.41 13.88
CA ASP A 203 6.11 21.45 12.93
C ASP A 203 7.09 21.53 11.75
N ARG A 204 7.29 20.41 11.05
CA ARG A 204 8.22 20.31 9.90
C ARG A 204 7.63 19.47 8.78
N LEU A 205 7.88 19.89 7.55
CA LEU A 205 7.61 19.08 6.37
C LEU A 205 8.78 18.12 6.12
N PRO A 206 8.52 16.93 5.57
CA PRO A 206 9.57 16.11 5.00
C PRO A 206 10.42 16.91 3.98
N PRO A 207 11.75 16.73 3.93
CA PRO A 207 12.58 17.46 2.99
C PRO A 207 12.15 17.32 1.53
N ARG A 208 11.60 16.14 1.15
CA ARG A 208 11.16 15.83 -0.22
C ARG A 208 9.86 16.54 -0.65
N THR A 209 9.07 17.09 0.28
CA THR A 209 7.85 17.85 -0.04
C THR A 209 8.04 19.36 0.08
N ASN A 210 9.16 19.81 0.63
CA ASN A 210 9.45 21.23 0.76
C ASN A 210 10.07 21.78 -0.53
N ALA A 211 9.23 21.99 -1.54
CA ALA A 211 9.66 22.43 -2.87
C ALA A 211 10.43 23.77 -2.83
N ALA A 212 10.01 24.70 -1.96
CA ALA A 212 10.72 25.97 -1.75
C ALA A 212 12.17 25.74 -1.28
N ALA A 213 12.37 24.95 -0.22
CA ALA A 213 13.71 24.69 0.31
C ALA A 213 14.57 23.83 -0.64
N ILE A 214 13.97 22.97 -1.45
CA ILE A 214 14.67 22.24 -2.52
C ILE A 214 15.14 23.24 -3.59
N ALA A 215 14.24 24.09 -4.08
CA ALA A 215 14.53 25.06 -5.13
C ALA A 215 15.62 26.05 -4.70
N GLU A 216 15.52 26.60 -3.49
CA GLU A 216 16.51 27.50 -2.91
C GLU A 216 17.91 26.87 -2.86
N ARG A 217 18.01 25.66 -2.28
CA ARG A 217 19.28 24.93 -2.16
C ARG A 217 19.90 24.65 -3.52
N TRP A 218 19.10 24.31 -4.52
CA TRP A 218 19.60 24.03 -5.86
C TRP A 218 19.92 25.29 -6.65
N ALA A 219 19.15 26.36 -6.49
CA ALA A 219 19.43 27.64 -7.11
C ALA A 219 20.77 28.21 -6.61
N ALA A 220 21.09 28.06 -5.33
CA ALA A 220 22.41 28.41 -4.79
C ALA A 220 23.57 27.63 -5.45
N ARG A 221 23.30 26.43 -5.99
CA ARG A 221 24.31 25.55 -6.60
C ARG A 221 24.41 25.68 -8.13
N VAL A 222 23.28 25.87 -8.82
CA VAL A 222 23.22 25.84 -10.29
C VAL A 222 22.68 27.13 -10.92
N GLY A 223 22.27 28.10 -10.11
CA GLY A 223 21.56 29.31 -10.54
C GLY A 223 20.04 29.10 -10.67
N PRO A 224 19.22 30.13 -10.39
CA PRO A 224 17.76 30.03 -10.41
C PRO A 224 17.20 29.70 -11.81
N ASP A 225 17.84 30.19 -12.88
CA ASP A 225 17.43 29.95 -14.28
C ASP A 225 17.44 28.46 -14.70
N ARG A 226 18.15 27.62 -13.93
CA ARG A 226 18.26 26.17 -14.17
C ARG A 226 17.33 25.35 -13.27
N VAL A 227 16.59 26.00 -12.38
CA VAL A 227 15.62 25.39 -11.49
C VAL A 227 14.21 25.62 -12.05
N HIS A 228 13.53 24.52 -12.32
CA HIS A 228 12.18 24.47 -12.85
C HIS A 228 11.26 23.86 -11.80
N LEU A 229 10.28 24.62 -11.30
CA LEU A 229 9.22 24.11 -10.44
C LEU A 229 8.02 23.72 -11.30
N VAL A 230 7.53 22.50 -11.14
CA VAL A 230 6.39 21.97 -11.89
C VAL A 230 5.26 21.66 -10.91
N PHE A 231 4.06 22.15 -11.23
CA PHE A 231 2.85 22.00 -10.42
C PHE A 231 1.79 21.19 -11.17
N GLY A 232 1.50 19.99 -10.65
CA GLY A 232 0.46 19.10 -11.21
C GLY A 232 0.88 18.33 -12.47
N PRO A 233 0.07 17.33 -12.87
CA PRO A 233 0.40 16.44 -13.99
C PRO A 233 0.22 17.13 -15.35
N GLY A 234 1.01 16.71 -16.34
CA GLY A 234 0.83 17.15 -17.73
C GLY A 234 2.12 17.40 -18.50
N LEU A 235 1.96 17.89 -19.73
CA LEU A 235 3.08 18.27 -20.59
C LEU A 235 3.61 19.65 -20.20
N VAL A 236 4.93 19.71 -20.03
CA VAL A 236 5.69 20.90 -19.67
C VAL A 236 6.67 21.21 -20.79
N HIS A 237 6.60 22.44 -21.28
CA HIS A 237 7.47 22.97 -22.33
C HIS A 237 8.66 23.73 -21.74
N GLY A 238 9.73 23.94 -22.51
CA GLY A 238 10.89 24.75 -22.09
C GLY A 238 11.92 24.04 -21.19
N ILE A 239 11.59 22.88 -20.60
CA ILE A 239 12.58 22.07 -19.85
C ILE A 239 13.57 21.38 -20.80
N ARG A 240 13.11 20.81 -21.91
CA ARG A 240 13.99 20.20 -22.94
C ARG A 240 13.35 20.39 -24.32
N ARG A 241 14.05 19.99 -25.38
CA ARG A 241 13.55 20.12 -26.78
C ARG A 241 12.25 19.36 -27.02
N LYS A 242 12.14 18.12 -26.50
CA LYS A 242 10.91 17.34 -26.51
C LYS A 242 10.04 17.74 -25.31
N PRO A 243 8.70 17.66 -25.38
CA PRO A 243 7.85 17.86 -24.21
C PRO A 243 8.32 17.00 -23.02
N PHE A 244 8.33 17.60 -21.83
CA PHE A 244 8.59 16.91 -20.57
C PHE A 244 7.25 16.60 -19.91
N ALA A 245 6.98 15.36 -19.54
CA ALA A 245 5.69 14.99 -18.96
C ALA A 245 5.83 14.78 -17.44
N ALA A 246 5.17 15.61 -16.62
CA ALA A 246 5.17 15.42 -15.17
C ALA A 246 4.03 14.47 -14.77
N ALA A 247 4.33 13.51 -13.89
CA ALA A 247 3.40 12.49 -13.43
C ALA A 247 3.31 12.50 -11.90
N TYR A 248 2.08 12.43 -11.38
CA TYR A 248 1.75 12.50 -9.95
C TYR A 248 0.77 11.37 -9.61
N PRO A 249 1.27 10.12 -9.45
CA PRO A 249 0.41 9.01 -9.08
C PRO A 249 -0.17 9.26 -7.69
N VAL A 250 -1.46 8.98 -7.53
CA VAL A 250 -2.16 9.12 -6.25
C VAL A 250 -1.93 7.84 -5.43
N PRO A 251 -1.29 7.91 -4.25
CA PRO A 251 -1.10 6.73 -3.42
C PRO A 251 -2.44 6.23 -2.90
N VAL A 252 -2.74 4.93 -3.04
CA VAL A 252 -3.95 4.31 -2.49
C VAL A 252 -3.70 3.88 -1.06
N ALA A 253 -4.53 4.33 -0.12
CA ALA A 253 -4.31 4.13 1.32
C ALA A 253 -4.26 2.64 1.69
N SER A 254 -5.28 1.87 1.30
CA SER A 254 -5.42 0.46 1.65
C SER A 254 -4.31 -0.42 1.06
N ALA A 255 -3.90 -0.15 -0.18
CA ALA A 255 -2.78 -0.86 -0.82
C ALA A 255 -1.46 -0.63 -0.08
N HIS A 256 -1.16 0.61 0.30
CA HIS A 256 0.05 0.90 1.06
C HIS A 256 -0.03 0.41 2.51
N ASP A 257 -1.20 0.44 3.15
CA ASP A 257 -1.36 -0.16 4.47
C ASP A 257 -1.16 -1.68 4.45
N LEU A 258 -1.60 -2.38 3.39
CA LEU A 258 -1.28 -3.80 3.23
C LEU A 258 0.23 -4.03 3.10
N VAL A 259 0.91 -3.28 2.24
CA VAL A 259 2.38 -3.34 2.08
C VAL A 259 3.09 -3.04 3.42
N ARG A 260 2.60 -2.07 4.19
CA ARG A 260 3.12 -1.70 5.51
C ARG A 260 2.99 -2.86 6.52
N GLU A 261 1.87 -3.58 6.52
CA GLU A 261 1.70 -4.76 7.38
C GLU A 261 2.63 -5.90 6.94
N VAL A 262 2.77 -6.15 5.64
CA VAL A 262 3.70 -7.16 5.10
C VAL A 262 5.16 -6.80 5.43
N ASN A 263 5.54 -5.52 5.41
CA ASN A 263 6.86 -5.07 5.85
C ASN A 263 7.17 -5.49 7.29
N ALA A 264 6.19 -5.50 8.20
CA ALA A 264 6.42 -5.87 9.59
C ALA A 264 6.86 -7.34 9.71
N VAL A 265 6.43 -8.20 8.78
CA VAL A 265 6.84 -9.61 8.70
C VAL A 265 8.14 -9.75 7.91
N LEU A 266 8.24 -9.16 6.71
CA LEU A 266 9.41 -9.33 5.83
C LEU A 266 10.72 -8.83 6.44
N ARG A 267 10.69 -7.78 7.26
CA ARG A 267 11.88 -7.27 7.97
C ARG A 267 12.47 -8.26 8.97
N ILE A 268 11.70 -9.26 9.39
CA ILE A 268 12.17 -10.34 10.26
C ILE A 268 12.77 -11.46 9.42
N LEU A 269 12.18 -11.74 8.25
CA LEU A 269 12.52 -12.89 7.41
C LEU A 269 13.70 -12.66 6.46
N ARG A 270 13.94 -11.40 6.05
CA ARG A 270 14.90 -11.05 5.01
C ARG A 270 15.77 -9.87 5.42
N ASP A 271 16.97 -9.80 4.84
CA ASP A 271 17.83 -8.62 4.96
C ASP A 271 17.23 -7.42 4.22
N GLU A 272 17.70 -6.22 4.55
CA GLU A 272 17.18 -4.95 4.01
C GLU A 272 17.22 -4.86 2.47
N GLN A 273 18.26 -5.41 1.83
CA GLN A 273 18.40 -5.32 0.36
C GLN A 273 17.43 -6.29 -0.33
N THR A 274 17.32 -7.51 0.17
CA THR A 274 16.35 -8.49 -0.35
C THR A 274 14.91 -8.05 -0.07
N HIS A 275 14.63 -7.51 1.11
CA HIS A 275 13.31 -6.97 1.47
C HIS A 275 12.86 -5.89 0.48
N ARG A 276 13.66 -4.85 0.23
CA ARG A 276 13.28 -3.80 -0.72
C ARG A 276 12.98 -4.33 -2.12
N ARG A 277 13.78 -5.29 -2.59
CA ARG A 277 13.55 -5.91 -3.90
C ARG A 277 12.25 -6.70 -3.94
N LEU A 278 11.96 -7.49 -2.92
CA LEU A 278 10.69 -8.21 -2.81
C LEU A 278 9.49 -7.24 -2.81
N ILE A 279 9.60 -6.10 -2.15
CA ILE A 279 8.56 -5.08 -2.21
C ILE A 279 8.41 -4.51 -3.61
N ASP A 280 9.49 -4.04 -4.23
CA ASP A 280 9.41 -3.32 -5.50
C ASP A 280 9.11 -4.22 -6.71
N GLN A 281 9.59 -5.46 -6.71
CA GLN A 281 9.56 -6.36 -7.87
C GLN A 281 8.51 -7.47 -7.75
N VAL A 282 8.01 -7.77 -6.55
CA VAL A 282 7.05 -8.85 -6.33
C VAL A 282 5.76 -8.30 -5.73
N LEU A 283 5.79 -7.77 -4.50
CA LEU A 283 4.57 -7.38 -3.80
C LEU A 283 3.88 -6.16 -4.42
N TRP A 284 4.63 -5.11 -4.77
CA TRP A 284 4.04 -3.89 -5.33
C TRP A 284 3.29 -4.15 -6.64
N PRO A 285 3.85 -4.86 -7.64
CA PRO A 285 3.10 -5.28 -8.83
C PRO A 285 1.76 -5.94 -8.53
N MET A 286 1.70 -6.83 -7.53
CA MET A 286 0.48 -7.54 -7.14
C MET A 286 -0.62 -6.63 -6.56
N VAL A 287 -0.25 -5.45 -6.01
CA VAL A 287 -1.20 -4.50 -5.41
C VAL A 287 -1.39 -3.22 -6.24
N ALA A 288 -0.56 -2.97 -7.24
CA ALA A 288 -0.49 -1.68 -7.96
C ALA A 288 -1.76 -1.35 -8.76
N ALA A 289 -2.50 -2.37 -9.21
CA ALA A 289 -3.78 -2.20 -9.92
C ALA A 289 -4.95 -1.81 -8.99
N THR A 290 -4.75 -1.85 -7.67
CA THR A 290 -5.77 -1.52 -6.69
C THR A 290 -6.20 -0.06 -6.86
N SER A 291 -7.51 0.15 -6.98
CA SER A 291 -8.12 1.48 -6.95
C SER A 291 -8.67 1.79 -5.56
N GLY A 292 -8.52 3.04 -5.12
CA GLY A 292 -9.09 3.48 -3.85
C GLY A 292 -8.67 4.90 -3.48
N PRO A 293 -9.20 5.43 -2.36
CA PRO A 293 -8.91 6.79 -1.94
C PRO A 293 -7.47 6.93 -1.43
N PRO A 294 -6.91 8.15 -1.51
CA PRO A 294 -5.65 8.45 -0.86
C PRO A 294 -5.77 8.51 0.67
N PRO A 295 -4.64 8.40 1.40
CA PRO A 295 -4.60 8.65 2.83
C PRO A 295 -5.14 10.04 3.17
N ARG A 296 -5.98 10.14 4.20
CA ARG A 296 -6.67 11.39 4.58
C ARG A 296 -6.14 11.98 5.86
N LEU A 297 -6.15 13.30 5.94
CA LEU A 297 -5.81 14.06 7.14
C LEU A 297 -7.04 14.27 8.01
N ASP A 298 -6.82 14.37 9.32
CA ASP A 298 -7.79 14.96 10.23
C ASP A 298 -7.86 16.49 10.00
N ALA A 299 -8.91 17.13 10.53
CA ALA A 299 -9.10 18.58 10.38
C ALA A 299 -7.89 19.38 10.90
N ALA A 300 -7.30 18.94 12.02
CA ALA A 300 -6.12 19.57 12.59
C ALA A 300 -4.87 19.44 11.69
N GLY A 301 -4.66 18.28 11.07
CA GLY A 301 -3.60 18.05 10.09
C GLY A 301 -3.80 18.87 8.82
N HIS A 302 -5.04 19.00 8.35
CA HIS A 302 -5.35 19.83 7.20
C HIS A 302 -5.06 21.32 7.46
N ALA A 303 -5.54 21.88 8.58
CA ALA A 303 -5.27 23.28 8.93
C ALA A 303 -3.76 23.57 9.06
N TRP A 304 -3.00 22.64 9.65
CA TRP A 304 -1.55 22.72 9.74
C TRP A 304 -0.88 22.76 8.35
N LEU A 305 -1.27 21.85 7.44
CA LEU A 305 -0.72 21.84 6.08
C LEU A 305 -1.15 23.04 5.24
N HIS A 306 -2.37 23.53 5.41
CA HIS A 306 -2.85 24.72 4.73
C HIS A 306 -1.94 25.92 5.04
N ALA A 307 -1.71 26.21 6.32
CA ALA A 307 -0.82 27.29 6.74
C ALA A 307 0.63 27.10 6.24
N ARG A 308 1.10 25.85 6.12
CA ARG A 308 2.41 25.52 5.54
C ARG A 308 2.45 25.71 4.03
N GLY A 309 1.37 25.39 3.33
CA GLY A 309 1.20 25.59 1.89
C GLY A 309 1.26 27.06 1.53
N GLU A 310 0.53 27.91 2.27
CA GLU A 310 0.55 29.36 2.09
C GLU A 310 1.98 29.91 2.16
N ARG A 311 2.72 29.58 3.22
CA ARG A 311 4.13 30.00 3.38
C ARG A 311 5.03 29.47 2.25
N MET A 312 4.80 28.25 1.78
CA MET A 312 5.58 27.66 0.70
C MET A 312 5.31 28.34 -0.63
N ARG A 313 4.04 28.63 -0.94
CA ARG A 313 3.62 29.36 -2.13
C ARG A 313 4.30 30.72 -2.20
N ASP A 314 4.29 31.46 -1.09
CA ASP A 314 4.87 32.80 -1.02
C ASP A 314 6.39 32.75 -1.23
N ALA A 315 7.08 31.80 -0.59
CA ALA A 315 8.52 31.58 -0.78
C ALA A 315 8.88 31.19 -2.23
N ILE A 316 8.07 30.33 -2.86
CA ILE A 316 8.23 29.95 -4.27
C ILE A 316 8.11 31.17 -5.18
N ARG A 317 7.07 32.00 -4.96
CA ARG A 317 6.81 33.19 -5.79
C ARG A 317 7.95 34.22 -5.69
N SER A 318 8.58 34.35 -4.53
CA SER A 318 9.72 35.25 -4.35
C SER A 318 11.06 34.75 -4.91
N GLY A 319 11.16 33.46 -5.28
CA GLY A 319 12.46 32.81 -5.54
C GLY A 319 13.06 32.99 -6.94
N GLY A 320 12.32 33.60 -7.89
CA GLY A 320 12.82 33.87 -9.24
C GLY A 320 13.07 32.63 -10.12
N TYR A 321 12.43 31.49 -9.80
CA TYR A 321 12.56 30.24 -10.54
C TYR A 321 11.68 30.22 -11.79
N ALA A 322 11.96 29.31 -12.72
CA ALA A 322 11.03 29.02 -13.81
C ALA A 322 9.84 28.19 -13.26
N LEU A 323 8.63 28.76 -13.32
CA LEU A 323 7.40 28.14 -12.81
C LEU A 323 6.60 27.54 -13.96
N HIS A 324 6.18 26.29 -13.81
CA HIS A 324 5.33 25.58 -14.77
C HIS A 324 4.05 25.14 -14.06
N GLY A 325 2.97 25.92 -14.26
CA GLY A 325 1.71 25.79 -13.52
C GLY A 325 1.57 26.87 -12.44
N ASP A 326 0.49 26.80 -11.64
CA ASP A 326 0.24 27.76 -10.56
C ASP A 326 0.86 27.28 -9.22
N PRO A 327 1.75 28.08 -8.61
CA PRO A 327 2.22 27.82 -7.24
C PRO A 327 1.11 27.71 -6.20
N GLY A 328 -0.07 28.28 -6.45
CA GLY A 328 -1.25 28.14 -5.59
C GLY A 328 -1.63 26.68 -5.33
N HIS A 329 -1.32 25.77 -6.26
CA HIS A 329 -1.60 24.33 -6.13
C HIS A 329 -0.87 23.66 -4.97
N VAL A 330 0.17 24.26 -4.37
CA VAL A 330 0.81 23.64 -3.19
C VAL A 330 -0.03 23.76 -1.93
N VAL A 331 -1.01 24.66 -1.91
CA VAL A 331 -1.94 24.83 -0.79
C VAL A 331 -3.02 23.76 -0.88
N PRO A 332 -3.16 22.85 0.11
CA PRO A 332 -4.20 21.83 0.09
C PRO A 332 -5.60 22.46 0.06
N VAL A 333 -6.45 21.95 -0.83
CA VAL A 333 -7.86 22.34 -0.91
C VAL A 333 -8.65 21.69 0.23
N ASN A 334 -9.65 22.40 0.75
CA ASN A 334 -10.46 21.91 1.87
C ASN A 334 -11.11 20.55 1.53
N PRO A 335 -10.97 19.52 2.37
CA PRO A 335 -11.58 18.22 2.12
C PRO A 335 -13.11 18.27 1.98
N ALA A 336 -13.79 19.26 2.57
CA ALA A 336 -15.24 19.46 2.40
C ALA A 336 -15.63 19.94 0.98
N GLU A 337 -14.67 20.48 0.23
CA GLU A 337 -14.84 20.91 -1.17
C GLU A 337 -14.50 19.78 -2.16
N ARG A 338 -14.02 18.63 -1.67
CA ARG A 338 -13.80 17.42 -2.49
C ARG A 338 -15.09 16.59 -2.54
N ASP A 339 -15.45 16.16 -3.75
CA ASP A 339 -16.68 15.40 -4.04
C ASP A 339 -16.81 14.13 -3.16
N PRO A 340 -17.74 14.11 -2.18
CA PRO A 340 -17.89 13.01 -1.23
C PRO A 340 -18.46 11.72 -1.86
N GLU A 341 -19.17 11.81 -3.00
CA GLU A 341 -19.75 10.64 -3.69
C GLU A 341 -18.69 9.84 -4.45
N ARG A 342 -17.77 10.54 -5.13
CA ARG A 342 -16.60 9.93 -5.79
C ARG A 342 -15.68 9.21 -4.79
N ASP A 343 -15.68 9.71 -3.56
CA ASP A 343 -14.88 9.26 -2.44
C ASP A 343 -15.52 8.10 -1.64
N ALA A 344 -16.85 7.95 -1.71
CA ALA A 344 -17.56 6.85 -1.05
C ALA A 344 -17.57 5.57 -1.89
N ALA A 345 -17.70 5.69 -3.22
CA ALA A 345 -17.81 4.56 -4.14
C ALA A 345 -16.52 3.72 -4.30
N GLY A 346 -15.36 4.22 -3.82
CA GLY A 346 -14.05 3.57 -3.99
C GLY A 346 -13.38 3.05 -2.71
N ARG A 347 -14.09 2.99 -1.57
CA ARG A 347 -13.48 2.57 -0.28
C ARG A 347 -13.23 1.05 -0.22
N SER A 348 -12.15 0.60 -0.86
CA SER A 348 -11.60 -0.73 -0.61
C SER A 348 -10.93 -0.75 0.77
N THR A 349 -11.34 -1.69 1.64
CA THR A 349 -10.67 -1.90 2.93
C THR A 349 -9.32 -2.61 2.71
N VAL A 350 -8.43 -2.55 3.70
CA VAL A 350 -7.15 -3.30 3.64
C VAL A 350 -7.39 -4.80 3.44
N LEU A 351 -8.48 -5.34 4.02
CA LEU A 351 -8.85 -6.74 3.83
C LEU A 351 -9.31 -7.03 2.40
N ASP A 352 -10.11 -6.15 1.79
CA ASP A 352 -10.56 -6.33 0.40
C ASP A 352 -9.36 -6.35 -0.55
N VAL A 353 -8.38 -5.45 -0.34
CA VAL A 353 -7.12 -5.48 -1.09
C VAL A 353 -6.38 -6.78 -0.86
N ALA A 354 -6.22 -7.21 0.39
CA ALA A 354 -5.50 -8.45 0.71
C ALA A 354 -6.15 -9.68 0.06
N VAL A 355 -7.47 -9.80 0.12
CA VAL A 355 -8.24 -10.87 -0.54
C VAL A 355 -8.06 -10.79 -2.05
N SER A 356 -8.23 -9.61 -2.66
CA SER A 356 -8.05 -9.44 -4.11
C SER A 356 -6.64 -9.78 -4.57
N THR A 357 -5.61 -9.37 -3.82
CA THR A 357 -4.21 -9.66 -4.11
C THR A 357 -3.94 -11.16 -4.04
N LEU A 358 -4.38 -11.84 -2.97
CA LEU A 358 -4.27 -13.29 -2.83
C LEU A 358 -5.01 -14.07 -3.94
N LEU A 359 -6.14 -13.56 -4.41
CA LEU A 359 -6.84 -14.15 -5.56
C LEU A 359 -6.07 -13.92 -6.88
N GLY A 360 -5.39 -12.78 -7.01
CA GLY A 360 -4.61 -12.39 -8.20
C GLY A 360 -3.29 -13.17 -8.36
N THR A 361 -2.65 -13.61 -7.26
CA THR A 361 -1.40 -14.42 -7.34
C THR A 361 -1.59 -15.77 -8.06
N ARG A 362 -2.83 -16.15 -8.35
CA ARG A 362 -3.19 -17.36 -9.13
C ARG A 362 -2.97 -17.20 -10.63
N GLU A 363 -3.02 -15.97 -11.14
CA GLU A 363 -3.04 -15.70 -12.58
C GLU A 363 -1.63 -15.56 -13.17
N GLU A 364 -0.60 -15.30 -12.35
CA GLU A 364 0.79 -15.08 -12.80
C GLU A 364 1.67 -16.35 -12.85
N ASN A 365 1.16 -17.50 -12.37
CA ASN A 365 1.87 -18.80 -12.36
C ASN A 365 1.35 -19.81 -13.41
N LEU A 366 0.59 -19.33 -14.41
CA LEU A 366 0.19 -20.05 -15.62
C LEU A 366 0.86 -19.41 -16.84
#